data_AF-A0AA89BYB8-F1
#
_entry.id   AF-A0AA89BYB8-F1
#
_cell.length_a   1.000
_cell.length_b   1.000
_cell.length_c   1.000
_cell.angle_alpha   90.00
_cell.angle_beta   90.00
_cell.angle_gamma   90.00
#
_symmetry.space_group_name_H-M   'P 1'
#
loop_
_entity.id
_entity.type
_entity.pdbx_description
1 polymer ?
#
loop_
_entity_poly.entity_id
_entity_poly.type
_entity_poly.pdbx_seq_one_letter_code
_entity_poly.pdbx_strand_id
1 'polypeptide(L)'
;MSNLQTIQTCVCHNYEIIKLIIQDAEHMFENKTHEVLDEPEENVKQLPPTNFDMDKIKTTLKQFVRDWSDVGEEERKTCYNPVIAEVKDRFPLETRDPSTVSILVPGAGLGRLAYEFAKIGYSCQGNEWSLFMLFASNFVLNKCREVNSFTLYPWVHQWTNNKYTEDQTQPITFPDVNPSDLPLNSNFSMAAGDFLEVYQEAESFDCIATVFFIDTAHNVILYLETIHKILKPGGCWINLGPLLYHYADVENETSIELSYEDLIEVVKKVGFEIEKEETNLRTTYTQSPHSMLQYEYHSVFFVAKKPS
;
A
#
# COMPACT_ATOMS: atom_id res chain seq x y z
N MET A 1 17.48 32.77 -3.94
CA MET A 1 17.29 32.02 -5.19
C MET A 1 15.90 32.33 -5.72
N SER A 2 15.68 32.29 -7.03
CA SER A 2 14.31 32.35 -7.54
C SER A 2 13.53 31.09 -7.11
N ASN A 3 12.20 31.16 -7.02
CA ASN A 3 11.38 30.00 -6.68
C ASN A 3 11.65 28.81 -7.63
N LEU A 4 11.77 29.08 -8.92
CA LEU A 4 12.06 28.06 -9.94
C LEU A 4 13.40 27.36 -9.73
N GLN A 5 14.44 28.07 -9.27
CA GLN A 5 15.72 27.46 -8.91
C GLN A 5 15.57 26.49 -7.73
N THR A 6 14.77 26.86 -6.74
CA THR A 6 14.49 26.00 -5.58
C THR A 6 13.74 24.73 -5.99
N ILE A 7 12.70 24.88 -6.81
CA ILE A 7 11.94 23.75 -7.39
C ILE A 7 12.89 22.82 -8.17
N GLN A 8 13.78 23.38 -9.00
CA GLN A 8 14.76 22.59 -9.75
C GLN A 8 15.67 21.79 -8.81
N THR A 9 16.17 22.40 -7.72
CA THR A 9 16.96 21.69 -6.71
C THR A 9 16.18 20.54 -6.08
N CYS A 10 14.91 20.76 -5.70
CA CYS A 10 14.05 19.71 -5.13
C CYS A 10 13.82 18.55 -6.11
N VAL A 11 13.60 18.84 -7.40
CA VAL A 11 13.45 17.82 -8.46
C VAL A 11 14.73 17.01 -8.62
N CYS A 12 15.89 17.68 -8.68
CA CYS A 12 17.19 17.00 -8.77
C CYS A 12 17.43 16.12 -7.54
N HIS A 13 17.10 16.59 -6.33
CA HIS A 13 17.23 15.80 -5.11
C HIS A 13 16.33 14.56 -5.11
N ASN A 14 15.06 14.70 -5.49
CA ASN A 14 14.17 13.54 -5.64
C ASN A 14 14.72 12.53 -6.65
N TYR A 15 15.33 12.99 -7.74
CA TYR A 15 15.95 12.10 -8.73
C TYR A 15 17.14 11.31 -8.14
N GLU A 16 17.96 11.92 -7.27
CA GLU A 16 19.00 11.19 -6.54
C GLU A 16 18.42 10.08 -5.65
N ILE A 17 17.30 10.35 -4.97
CA ILE A 17 16.60 9.32 -4.18
C ILE A 17 16.03 8.21 -5.07
N ILE A 18 15.43 8.56 -6.22
CA ILE A 18 14.92 7.57 -7.18
C ILE A 18 16.04 6.66 -7.68
N LYS A 19 17.24 7.20 -7.95
CA LYS A 19 18.40 6.38 -8.32
C LYS A 19 18.77 5.38 -7.23
N LEU A 20 18.70 5.77 -5.96
CA LEU A 20 18.94 4.84 -4.84
C LEU A 20 17.85 3.75 -4.76
N ILE A 21 16.58 4.12 -4.99
CA ILE A 21 15.46 3.16 -4.99
C ILE A 21 15.66 2.08 -6.04
N ILE A 22 16.09 2.45 -7.25
CA ILE A 22 16.24 1.51 -8.38
C ILE A 22 17.60 0.82 -8.43
N GLN A 23 18.57 1.21 -7.60
CA GLN A 23 19.95 0.72 -7.66
C GLN A 23 20.04 -0.82 -7.59
N ASP A 24 19.18 -1.45 -6.79
CA ASP A 24 19.16 -2.91 -6.59
C ASP A 24 17.92 -3.58 -7.23
N ALA A 25 17.17 -2.86 -8.07
CA ALA A 25 15.92 -3.37 -8.65
C ALA A 25 16.13 -4.62 -9.52
N GLU A 26 17.29 -4.75 -10.16
CA GLU A 26 17.69 -5.89 -10.99
C GLU A 26 17.94 -7.18 -10.20
N HIS A 27 18.10 -7.10 -8.88
CA HIS A 27 18.37 -8.27 -8.03
C HIS A 27 17.28 -8.51 -6.99
N MET A 28 16.15 -7.82 -7.13
CA MET A 28 15.08 -7.84 -6.13
C MET A 28 14.17 -9.07 -6.24
N PHE A 29 13.98 -9.63 -7.44
CA PHE A 29 13.05 -10.74 -7.66
C PHE A 29 13.77 -12.09 -7.70
N GLU A 30 13.53 -12.94 -6.71
CA GLU A 30 14.16 -14.28 -6.60
C GLU A 30 13.82 -15.19 -7.79
N ASN A 31 12.65 -15.01 -8.40
CA ASN A 31 12.16 -15.83 -9.51
C ASN A 31 12.58 -15.31 -10.90
N LYS A 32 13.39 -14.25 -10.99
CA LYS A 32 13.98 -13.81 -12.24
C LYS A 32 15.42 -14.30 -12.34
N THR A 33 15.65 -15.34 -13.13
CA THR A 33 16.94 -15.52 -13.77
C THR A 33 17.09 -14.40 -14.78
N HIS A 34 17.76 -13.32 -14.40
CA HIS A 34 18.32 -12.39 -15.37
C HIS A 34 19.41 -13.18 -16.12
N GLU A 35 19.01 -13.95 -17.13
CA GLU A 35 19.93 -14.26 -18.22
C GLU A 35 20.34 -12.90 -18.73
N VAL A 36 21.57 -12.48 -18.38
CA VAL A 36 22.23 -11.36 -19.02
C VAL A 36 22.21 -11.74 -20.48
N LEU A 37 21.27 -11.18 -21.24
CA LEU A 37 21.40 -11.14 -22.67
C LEU A 37 22.70 -10.35 -22.86
N ASP A 38 23.79 -11.05 -23.18
CA ASP A 38 25.04 -10.51 -23.74
C ASP A 38 24.76 -9.88 -25.13
N GLU A 39 23.59 -9.27 -25.32
CA GLU A 39 23.32 -8.38 -26.43
C GLU A 39 23.88 -7.01 -26.02
N PRO A 40 24.79 -6.42 -26.82
CA PRO A 40 25.30 -5.10 -26.52
C PRO A 40 24.12 -4.13 -26.36
N GLU A 41 24.16 -3.29 -25.32
CA GLU A 41 23.16 -2.25 -24.97
C GLU A 41 22.75 -1.32 -26.13
N GLU A 42 23.42 -1.44 -27.29
CA GLU A 42 23.29 -0.59 -28.47
C GLU A 42 21.94 -0.67 -29.20
N ASN A 43 21.00 -1.56 -28.83
CA ASN A 43 19.70 -1.66 -29.54
C ASN A 43 18.43 -1.64 -28.68
N VAL A 44 18.51 -1.46 -27.36
CA VAL A 44 17.30 -1.19 -26.56
C VAL A 44 16.90 0.26 -26.79
N LYS A 45 15.91 0.50 -27.67
CA LYS A 45 15.27 1.82 -27.77
C LYS A 45 14.72 2.18 -26.39
N GLN A 46 15.39 3.09 -25.67
CA GLN A 46 14.83 3.73 -24.50
C GLN A 46 13.60 4.53 -24.94
N LEU A 47 12.43 3.94 -24.75
CA LEU A 47 11.17 4.65 -24.96
C LEU A 47 11.04 5.72 -23.88
N PRO A 48 10.63 6.95 -24.22
CA PRO A 48 10.37 7.96 -23.22
C PRO A 48 9.23 7.49 -22.30
N PRO A 49 9.27 7.80 -21.00
CA PRO A 49 8.18 7.46 -20.08
C PRO A 49 6.88 8.13 -20.51
N THR A 50 5.77 7.44 -20.31
CA THR A 50 4.44 7.98 -20.59
C THR A 50 3.98 8.93 -19.48
N ASN A 51 2.92 9.71 -19.73
CA ASN A 51 2.30 10.53 -18.67
C ASN A 51 1.78 9.65 -17.52
N PHE A 52 1.26 8.47 -17.83
CA PHE A 52 0.81 7.49 -16.84
C PHE A 52 1.96 7.06 -15.93
N ASP A 53 3.13 6.74 -16.49
CA ASP A 53 4.33 6.38 -15.71
C ASP A 53 4.75 7.54 -14.79
N MET A 54 4.74 8.77 -15.30
CA MET A 54 5.09 9.96 -14.52
C MET A 54 4.09 10.20 -13.38
N ASP A 55 2.79 9.94 -13.58
CA ASP A 55 1.79 10.07 -12.54
C ASP A 55 1.92 8.98 -11.46
N LYS A 56 2.33 7.77 -11.84
CA LYS A 56 2.69 6.72 -10.88
C LYS A 56 3.92 7.09 -10.06
N ILE A 57 4.97 7.65 -10.67
CA ILE A 57 6.15 8.16 -9.93
C ILE A 57 5.74 9.23 -8.90
N LYS A 58 4.93 10.22 -9.32
CA LYS A 58 4.43 11.27 -8.41
C LYS A 58 3.63 10.66 -7.24
N THR A 59 2.80 9.67 -7.52
CA THR A 59 2.01 8.96 -6.51
C THR A 59 2.92 8.19 -5.54
N THR A 60 3.91 7.47 -6.04
CA THR A 60 4.89 6.75 -5.21
C THR A 60 5.66 7.68 -4.29
N LEU A 61 6.09 8.86 -4.76
CA LEU A 61 6.72 9.87 -3.90
C LEU A 61 5.81 10.32 -2.74
N LYS A 62 4.51 10.48 -3.00
CA LYS A 62 3.53 10.82 -1.96
C LYS A 62 3.25 9.65 -1.01
N GLN A 63 3.37 8.40 -1.47
CA GLN A 63 3.22 7.24 -0.60
C GLN A 63 4.29 7.15 0.49
N PHE A 64 5.51 7.63 0.24
CA PHE A 64 6.53 7.74 1.30
C PHE A 64 6.04 8.61 2.47
N VAL A 65 5.23 9.64 2.19
CA VAL A 65 4.62 10.48 3.22
C VAL A 65 3.66 9.64 4.06
N ARG A 66 2.68 9.00 3.40
CA ARG A 66 1.65 8.19 4.06
C ARG A 66 2.25 7.07 4.89
N ASP A 67 3.19 6.31 4.34
CA ASP A 67 3.65 5.06 4.94
C ASP A 67 4.89 5.19 5.82
N TRP A 68 5.76 6.17 5.59
CA TRP A 68 7.09 6.18 6.23
C TRP A 68 7.56 7.56 6.69
N SER A 69 6.69 8.56 6.73
CA SER A 69 6.99 9.87 7.30
C SER A 69 6.10 10.16 8.51
N ASP A 70 6.60 10.96 9.45
CA ASP A 70 5.83 11.50 10.56
C ASP A 70 4.67 12.38 10.07
N VAL A 71 4.84 13.06 8.94
CA VAL A 71 3.77 13.84 8.28
C VAL A 71 2.53 12.99 7.94
N GLY A 72 2.70 11.70 7.65
CA GLY A 72 1.60 10.77 7.38
C GLY A 72 0.98 10.11 8.62
N GLU A 73 1.45 10.43 9.83
CA GLU A 73 1.04 9.72 11.05
C GLU A 73 -0.48 9.77 11.29
N GLU A 74 -1.11 10.94 11.13
CA GLU A 74 -2.56 11.09 11.33
C GLU A 74 -3.37 10.31 10.27
N GLU A 75 -2.89 10.27 9.03
CA GLU A 75 -3.49 9.46 7.97
C GLU A 75 -3.38 7.96 8.31
N ARG A 76 -2.23 7.50 8.83
CA ARG A 76 -2.09 6.12 9.33
C ARG A 76 -2.95 5.84 10.56
N LYS A 77 -3.09 6.79 11.48
CA LYS A 77 -3.96 6.61 12.66
C LYS A 77 -5.41 6.40 12.26
N THR A 78 -5.88 7.11 11.24
CA THR A 78 -7.27 6.98 10.76
C THR A 78 -7.50 5.74 9.91
N CYS A 79 -6.51 5.29 9.12
CA CYS A 79 -6.66 4.13 8.25
C CYS A 79 -6.18 2.79 8.86
N TYR A 80 -5.05 2.78 9.56
CA TYR A 80 -4.37 1.54 9.99
C TYR A 80 -4.74 1.14 11.41
N ASN A 81 -4.85 2.10 12.35
CA ASN A 81 -5.14 1.74 13.74
C ASN A 81 -6.47 0.99 13.94
N PRO A 82 -7.59 1.32 13.26
CA PRO A 82 -8.83 0.56 13.41
C PRO A 82 -8.65 -0.91 13.01
N VAL A 83 -7.94 -1.15 11.91
CA VAL A 83 -7.65 -2.50 11.40
C VAL A 83 -6.71 -3.26 12.34
N ILE A 84 -5.64 -2.60 12.81
CA ILE A 84 -4.70 -3.20 13.78
C ILE A 84 -5.39 -3.52 15.11
N ALA A 85 -6.25 -2.63 15.61
CA ALA A 85 -7.01 -2.83 16.84
C ALA A 85 -7.94 -4.03 16.72
N GLU A 86 -8.64 -4.18 15.59
CA GLU A 86 -9.53 -5.31 15.34
C GLU A 86 -8.78 -6.65 15.27
N VAL A 87 -7.61 -6.69 14.62
CA VAL A 87 -6.75 -7.89 14.62
C VAL A 87 -6.34 -8.26 16.05
N LYS A 88 -5.94 -7.28 16.87
CA LYS A 88 -5.55 -7.52 18.26
C LYS A 88 -6.70 -8.00 19.13
N ASP A 89 -7.93 -7.51 18.90
CA ASP A 89 -9.14 -7.97 19.58
C ASP A 89 -9.44 -9.44 19.27
N ARG A 90 -9.26 -9.84 18.00
CA ARG A 90 -9.53 -11.21 17.53
C ARG A 90 -8.43 -12.21 17.81
N PHE A 91 -7.20 -11.75 17.85
CA PHE A 91 -6.02 -12.56 18.12
C PHE A 91 -5.21 -11.96 19.28
N PRO A 92 -5.75 -11.97 20.53
CA PRO A 92 -5.09 -11.32 21.66
C PRO A 92 -3.75 -11.96 21.98
N LEU A 93 -2.76 -11.11 22.25
CA LEU A 93 -1.38 -11.53 22.53
C LEU A 93 -1.26 -12.30 23.85
N GLU A 94 -2.24 -12.13 24.76
CA GLU A 94 -2.29 -12.77 26.06
C GLU A 94 -2.76 -14.24 25.98
N THR A 95 -3.51 -14.59 24.94
CA THR A 95 -4.17 -15.90 24.82
C THR A 95 -3.71 -16.71 23.62
N ARG A 96 -3.09 -16.07 22.62
CA ARG A 96 -2.61 -16.73 21.40
C ARG A 96 -1.19 -16.28 21.08
N ASP A 97 -0.35 -17.25 20.71
CA ASP A 97 0.98 -16.94 20.17
C ASP A 97 0.82 -16.22 18.81
N PRO A 98 1.21 -14.94 18.70
CA PRO A 98 0.97 -14.15 17.49
C PRO A 98 1.71 -14.73 16.28
N SER A 99 2.83 -15.42 16.48
CA SER A 99 3.60 -16.03 15.37
C SER A 99 2.83 -17.12 14.64
N THR A 100 1.78 -17.69 15.28
CA THR A 100 0.90 -18.71 14.70
C THR A 100 -0.30 -18.14 13.94
N VAL A 101 -0.49 -16.82 13.94
CA VAL A 101 -1.57 -16.13 13.22
C VAL A 101 -1.01 -15.65 11.89
N SER A 102 -1.47 -16.22 10.78
CA SER A 102 -1.08 -15.77 9.44
C SER A 102 -2.00 -14.64 8.96
N ILE A 103 -1.41 -13.47 8.68
CA ILE A 103 -2.09 -12.27 8.18
C ILE A 103 -1.61 -11.96 6.77
N LEU A 104 -2.54 -11.73 5.85
CA LEU A 104 -2.27 -11.21 4.51
C LEU A 104 -2.75 -9.77 4.37
N VAL A 105 -1.92 -8.91 3.79
CA VAL A 105 -2.26 -7.53 3.41
C VAL A 105 -2.16 -7.37 1.89
N PRO A 106 -3.25 -7.58 1.12
CA PRO A 106 -3.27 -7.31 -0.32
C PRO A 106 -3.19 -5.81 -0.61
N GLY A 107 -2.49 -5.44 -1.69
CA GLY A 107 -2.26 -4.03 -2.04
C GLY A 107 -1.47 -3.29 -0.97
N ALA A 108 -0.39 -3.89 -0.49
CA ALA A 108 0.36 -3.41 0.67
C ALA A 108 1.10 -2.07 0.43
N GLY A 109 1.17 -1.57 -0.81
CA GLY A 109 1.82 -0.29 -1.10
C GLY A 109 3.30 -0.30 -0.69
N LEU A 110 3.70 0.60 0.21
CA LEU A 110 5.07 0.62 0.73
C LEU A 110 5.28 -0.29 1.95
N GLY A 111 4.29 -1.11 2.29
CA GLY A 111 4.40 -2.19 3.26
C GLY A 111 4.26 -1.77 4.72
N ARG A 112 3.87 -0.52 5.03
CA ARG A 112 3.82 -0.03 6.42
C ARG A 112 2.84 -0.83 7.28
N LEU A 113 1.61 -1.07 6.81
CA LEU A 113 0.61 -1.82 7.57
C LEU A 113 1.08 -3.26 7.85
N ALA A 114 1.67 -3.92 6.85
CA ALA A 114 2.22 -5.27 7.01
C ALA A 114 3.40 -5.29 7.99
N TYR A 115 4.27 -4.28 7.95
CA TYR A 115 5.34 -4.07 8.93
C TYR A 115 4.79 -3.88 10.35
N GLU A 116 3.72 -3.10 10.56
CA GLU A 116 3.13 -2.91 11.88
C GLU A 116 2.60 -4.22 12.47
N PHE A 117 1.96 -5.09 11.66
CA PHE A 117 1.57 -6.43 12.10
C PHE A 117 2.76 -7.31 12.48
N ALA A 118 3.81 -7.32 11.64
CA ALA A 118 5.02 -8.07 11.92
C ALA A 118 5.76 -7.57 13.17
N LYS A 119 5.73 -6.26 13.44
CA LYS A 119 6.31 -5.63 14.62
C LYS A 119 5.58 -6.02 15.90
N ILE A 120 4.26 -6.18 15.83
CA ILE A 120 3.44 -6.72 16.93
C ILE A 120 3.79 -8.19 17.21
N GLY A 121 4.28 -8.92 16.21
CA GLY A 121 4.73 -10.31 16.30
C GLY A 121 3.88 -11.30 15.50
N TYR A 122 2.90 -10.82 14.73
CA TYR A 122 2.11 -11.67 13.84
C TYR A 122 2.94 -12.14 12.64
N SER A 123 2.61 -13.30 12.09
CA SER A 123 3.17 -13.75 10.80
C SER A 123 2.47 -13.01 9.67
N CYS A 124 3.10 -11.99 9.10
CA CYS A 124 2.46 -11.10 8.12
C CYS A 124 3.13 -11.17 6.76
N GLN A 125 2.32 -11.29 5.71
CA GLN A 125 2.74 -11.13 4.33
C GLN A 125 2.00 -9.95 3.70
N GLY A 126 2.72 -9.01 3.12
CA GLY A 126 2.12 -8.04 2.20
C GLY A 126 2.14 -8.56 0.76
N ASN A 127 1.20 -8.11 -0.07
CA ASN A 127 1.22 -8.36 -1.51
C ASN A 127 1.10 -7.06 -2.29
N GLU A 128 1.89 -6.93 -3.33
CA GLU A 128 1.85 -5.76 -4.20
C GLU A 128 2.14 -6.15 -5.66
N TRP A 129 1.43 -5.51 -6.58
CA TRP A 129 1.54 -5.75 -8.02
C TRP A 129 2.40 -4.69 -8.71
N SER A 130 2.28 -3.43 -8.28
CA SER A 130 2.96 -2.31 -8.92
C SER A 130 4.47 -2.35 -8.70
N LEU A 131 5.24 -2.40 -9.79
CA LEU A 131 6.70 -2.31 -9.74
C LEU A 131 7.18 -1.02 -9.03
N PHE A 132 6.46 0.09 -9.19
CA PHE A 132 6.79 1.35 -8.51
C PHE A 132 6.74 1.20 -6.98
N MET A 133 5.70 0.55 -6.46
CA MET A 133 5.55 0.29 -5.03
C MET A 133 6.50 -0.79 -4.53
N LEU A 134 6.76 -1.83 -5.34
CA LEU A 134 7.71 -2.89 -5.02
C LEU A 134 9.15 -2.36 -4.88
N PHE A 135 9.61 -1.54 -5.83
CA PHE A 135 10.95 -0.93 -5.75
C PHE A 135 11.07 -0.01 -4.52
N ALA A 136 10.07 0.84 -4.31
CA ALA A 136 10.06 1.76 -3.18
C ALA A 136 9.96 1.04 -1.82
N SER A 137 9.11 0.01 -1.69
CA SER A 137 8.97 -0.78 -0.47
C SER A 137 10.24 -1.58 -0.16
N ASN A 138 10.86 -2.20 -1.17
CA ASN A 138 12.14 -2.90 -1.01
C ASN A 138 13.24 -1.93 -0.52
N PHE A 139 13.33 -0.73 -1.09
CA PHE A 139 14.27 0.28 -0.64
C PHE A 139 14.06 0.62 0.84
N VAL A 140 12.83 0.94 1.25
CA VAL A 140 12.55 1.29 2.65
C VAL A 140 12.82 0.12 3.58
N LEU A 141 12.21 -1.03 3.33
CA LEU A 141 12.24 -2.18 4.23
C LEU A 141 13.64 -2.82 4.35
N ASN A 142 14.44 -2.80 3.28
CA ASN A 142 15.71 -3.52 3.22
C ASN A 142 16.95 -2.64 3.21
N LYS A 143 16.84 -1.33 2.90
CA LYS A 143 18.01 -0.45 2.73
C LYS A 143 18.02 0.72 3.69
N CYS A 144 16.87 1.20 4.16
CA CYS A 144 16.82 2.22 5.20
C CYS A 144 17.10 1.59 6.58
N ARG A 145 18.20 1.99 7.22
CA ARG A 145 18.63 1.47 8.53
C ARG A 145 18.67 2.52 9.64
N GLU A 146 18.41 3.77 9.31
CA GLU A 146 18.44 4.90 10.23
C GLU A 146 17.15 5.71 10.09
N VAL A 147 16.63 6.18 11.22
CA VAL A 147 15.40 7.00 11.26
C VAL A 147 15.67 8.36 10.63
N ASN A 148 14.75 8.84 9.79
CA ASN A 148 14.80 10.13 9.11
C ASN A 148 16.09 10.37 8.30
N SER A 149 16.72 9.30 7.80
CA SER A 149 18.00 9.39 7.08
C SER A 149 17.87 9.92 5.65
N PHE A 150 16.66 9.93 5.09
CA PHE A 150 16.39 10.41 3.74
C PHE A 150 15.39 11.57 3.76
N THR A 151 15.50 12.44 2.76
CA THR A 151 14.61 13.58 2.53
C THR A 151 14.01 13.49 1.14
N LEU A 152 12.72 13.80 1.00
CA LEU A 152 12.01 13.90 -0.28
C LEU A 152 11.19 15.19 -0.33
N TYR A 153 10.87 15.61 -1.56
CA TYR A 153 10.02 16.75 -1.87
C TYR A 153 8.76 16.28 -2.62
N PRO A 154 7.79 15.65 -1.93
CA PRO A 154 6.65 14.99 -2.57
C PRO A 154 5.69 15.97 -3.26
N TRP A 155 5.71 17.25 -2.89
CA TRP A 155 4.75 18.26 -3.39
C TRP A 155 5.26 19.07 -4.59
N VAL A 156 6.51 18.86 -5.02
CA VAL A 156 7.18 19.71 -6.01
C VAL A 156 6.46 19.80 -7.36
N HIS A 157 5.64 18.80 -7.69
CA HIS A 157 4.86 18.73 -8.92
C HIS A 157 3.45 19.35 -8.81
N GLN A 158 3.03 19.79 -7.63
CA GLN A 158 1.73 20.43 -7.40
C GLN A 158 1.85 21.94 -7.65
N TRP A 159 1.34 22.42 -8.78
CA TRP A 159 1.41 23.83 -9.18
C TRP A 159 0.19 24.65 -8.78
N THR A 160 -0.91 24.00 -8.43
CA THR A 160 -2.18 24.62 -8.06
C THR A 160 -2.47 24.42 -6.57
N ASN A 161 -3.35 25.24 -6.02
CA ASN A 161 -3.79 25.16 -4.62
C ASN A 161 -2.68 25.31 -3.58
N ASN A 162 -1.58 25.98 -3.90
CA ASN A 162 -0.55 26.34 -2.91
C ASN A 162 -0.88 27.70 -2.30
N LYS A 163 -0.99 27.78 -0.98
CA LYS A 163 -1.25 29.04 -0.28
C LYS A 163 0.01 29.90 -0.23
N TYR A 164 1.15 29.27 0.01
CA TYR A 164 2.47 29.89 -0.04
C TYR A 164 3.37 29.14 -1.02
N THR A 165 4.34 29.87 -1.58
CA THR A 165 5.31 29.30 -2.52
C THR A 165 6.15 28.19 -1.89
N GLU A 166 6.48 28.32 -0.60
CA GLU A 166 7.28 27.36 0.15
C GLU A 166 6.61 26.00 0.36
N ASP A 167 5.26 25.95 0.36
CA ASP A 167 4.47 24.71 0.52
C ASP A 167 4.80 23.68 -0.58
N GLN A 168 5.04 24.14 -1.81
CA GLN A 168 5.38 23.28 -2.96
C GLN A 168 6.74 22.59 -2.78
N THR A 169 7.67 23.22 -2.08
CA THR A 169 9.05 22.75 -1.87
C THR A 169 9.27 22.25 -0.45
N GLN A 170 8.21 22.02 0.33
CA GLN A 170 8.35 21.53 1.69
C GLN A 170 8.95 20.11 1.70
N PRO A 171 10.04 19.88 2.44
CA PRO A 171 10.62 18.56 2.58
C PRO A 171 9.82 17.68 3.55
N ILE A 172 9.92 16.38 3.36
CA ILE A 172 9.59 15.35 4.36
C ILE A 172 10.81 14.48 4.61
N THR A 173 10.93 13.90 5.79
CA THR A 173 11.95 12.88 6.10
C THR A 173 11.33 11.49 6.26
N PHE A 174 12.11 10.46 5.96
CA PHE A 174 11.73 9.06 6.12
C PHE A 174 12.98 8.16 6.29
N PRO A 175 12.84 6.94 6.83
CA PRO A 175 11.65 6.42 7.49
C PRO A 175 11.49 6.98 8.92
N ASP A 176 10.26 7.22 9.38
CA ASP A 176 9.93 7.74 10.72
C ASP A 176 10.19 6.72 11.85
N VAL A 177 10.31 5.45 11.48
CA VAL A 177 10.72 4.33 12.34
C VAL A 177 11.78 3.52 11.61
N ASN A 178 12.66 2.81 12.32
CA ASN A 178 13.62 1.92 11.64
C ASN A 178 12.91 0.62 11.22
N PRO A 179 12.82 0.31 9.92
CA PRO A 179 12.18 -0.93 9.44
C PRO A 179 12.88 -2.21 9.93
N SER A 180 14.12 -2.09 10.42
CA SER A 180 14.91 -3.20 10.97
C SER A 180 14.57 -3.52 12.44
N ASP A 181 13.77 -2.68 13.12
CA ASP A 181 13.41 -2.87 14.53
C ASP A 181 12.32 -3.93 14.74
N LEU A 182 12.25 -4.92 13.85
CA LEU A 182 11.38 -6.08 14.02
C LEU A 182 11.95 -7.03 15.09
N PRO A 183 11.10 -7.68 15.90
CA PRO A 183 11.52 -8.79 16.75
C PRO A 183 12.35 -9.83 15.98
N LEU A 184 13.36 -10.43 16.62
CA LEU A 184 14.29 -11.41 15.99
C LEU A 184 13.59 -12.59 15.28
N ASN A 185 12.40 -12.97 15.76
CA ASN A 185 11.62 -14.08 15.22
C ASN A 185 10.40 -13.62 14.42
N SER A 186 10.33 -12.34 14.01
CA SER A 186 9.24 -11.84 13.19
C SER A 186 9.24 -12.51 11.82
N ASN A 187 8.08 -13.03 11.43
CA ASN A 187 7.86 -13.55 10.09
C ASN A 187 7.19 -12.47 9.24
N PHE A 188 8.01 -11.71 8.51
CA PHE A 188 7.55 -10.64 7.62
C PHE A 188 8.04 -10.88 6.21
N SER A 189 7.14 -10.83 5.23
CA SER A 189 7.51 -10.89 3.82
C SER A 189 6.62 -10.04 2.91
N MET A 190 7.08 -9.80 1.69
CA MET A 190 6.33 -9.12 0.62
C MET A 190 6.31 -10.03 -0.62
N ALA A 191 5.12 -10.31 -1.14
CA ALA A 191 4.93 -11.08 -2.37
C ALA A 191 4.62 -10.15 -3.55
N ALA A 192 5.39 -10.28 -4.62
CA ALA A 192 5.20 -9.51 -5.85
C ALA A 192 4.29 -10.26 -6.83
N GLY A 193 3.24 -9.60 -7.32
CA GLY A 193 2.34 -10.14 -8.35
C GLY A 193 0.88 -9.78 -8.13
N ASP A 194 0.04 -10.13 -9.10
CA ASP A 194 -1.41 -9.94 -9.00
C ASP A 194 -1.96 -10.80 -7.86
N PHE A 195 -2.75 -10.19 -6.97
CA PHE A 195 -3.38 -10.87 -5.84
C PHE A 195 -4.14 -12.15 -6.26
N LEU A 196 -4.89 -12.09 -7.36
CA LEU A 196 -5.66 -13.24 -7.86
C LEU A 196 -4.76 -14.34 -8.39
N GLU A 197 -3.58 -14.03 -8.94
CA GLU A 197 -2.66 -15.02 -9.49
C GLU A 197 -1.77 -15.65 -8.40
N VAL A 198 -1.31 -14.85 -7.45
CA VAL A 198 -0.41 -15.27 -6.38
C VAL A 198 -1.13 -16.17 -5.38
N TYR A 199 -2.38 -15.85 -5.00
CA TYR A 199 -3.07 -16.53 -3.91
C TYR A 199 -4.09 -17.55 -4.41
N GLN A 200 -3.61 -18.75 -4.71
CA GLN A 200 -4.41 -19.86 -5.22
C GLN A 200 -4.66 -20.98 -4.21
N GLU A 201 -3.86 -21.06 -3.14
CA GLU A 201 -4.01 -22.05 -2.09
C GLU A 201 -5.17 -21.67 -1.16
N ALA A 202 -6.07 -22.62 -0.91
CA ALA A 202 -7.21 -22.39 -0.03
C ALA A 202 -6.77 -22.48 1.44
N GLU A 203 -7.50 -21.77 2.31
CA GLU A 203 -7.40 -21.93 3.77
C GLU A 203 -5.98 -21.68 4.36
N SER A 204 -5.25 -20.72 3.81
CA SER A 204 -3.88 -20.39 4.19
C SER A 204 -3.78 -19.31 5.29
N PHE A 205 -4.74 -18.39 5.36
CA PHE A 205 -4.67 -17.21 6.22
C PHE A 205 -5.70 -17.21 7.35
N ASP A 206 -5.28 -16.83 8.56
CA ASP A 206 -6.19 -16.57 9.68
C ASP A 206 -6.92 -15.23 9.49
N CYS A 207 -6.22 -14.24 8.92
CA CYS A 207 -6.77 -12.92 8.66
C CYS A 207 -6.31 -12.34 7.31
N ILE A 208 -7.23 -11.65 6.64
CA ILE A 208 -6.92 -10.78 5.49
C ILE A 208 -7.30 -9.36 5.86
N ALA A 209 -6.39 -8.41 5.68
CA ALA A 209 -6.60 -7.00 5.95
C ALA A 209 -6.47 -6.19 4.66
N THR A 210 -7.58 -5.61 4.18
CA THR A 210 -7.60 -4.77 2.97
C THR A 210 -7.81 -3.31 3.34
N VAL A 211 -6.86 -2.45 2.99
CA VAL A 211 -6.95 -1.00 3.26
C VAL A 211 -6.79 -0.23 1.96
N PHE A 212 -7.86 0.43 1.48
CA PHE A 212 -7.88 1.11 0.16
C PHE A 212 -7.48 0.19 -1.01
N PHE A 213 -8.03 -1.04 -1.02
CA PHE A 213 -7.63 -2.09 -1.96
C PHE A 213 -8.77 -2.63 -2.83
N ILE A 214 -9.96 -2.91 -2.25
CA ILE A 214 -10.98 -3.70 -2.98
C ILE A 214 -11.56 -3.00 -4.21
N ASP A 215 -11.45 -1.67 -4.27
CA ASP A 215 -11.83 -0.83 -5.40
C ASP A 215 -10.75 -0.74 -6.48
N THR A 216 -9.61 -1.43 -6.32
CA THR A 216 -8.61 -1.60 -7.38
C THR A 216 -8.92 -2.75 -8.32
N ALA A 217 -9.99 -3.51 -8.10
CA ALA A 217 -10.35 -4.66 -8.92
C ALA A 217 -11.03 -4.25 -10.23
N HIS A 218 -10.74 -4.96 -11.33
CA HIS A 218 -11.61 -4.96 -12.51
C HIS A 218 -12.98 -5.58 -12.20
N ASN A 219 -12.97 -6.64 -11.39
CA ASN A 219 -14.17 -7.30 -10.89
C ASN A 219 -13.98 -7.59 -9.40
N VAL A 220 -14.60 -6.75 -8.56
CA VAL A 220 -14.51 -6.88 -7.10
C VAL A 220 -15.01 -8.25 -6.60
N ILE A 221 -15.95 -8.89 -7.31
CA ILE A 221 -16.49 -10.20 -6.93
C ILE A 221 -15.37 -11.26 -6.89
N LEU A 222 -14.42 -11.21 -7.84
CA LEU A 222 -13.28 -12.14 -7.85
C LEU A 222 -12.36 -11.93 -6.65
N TYR A 223 -12.19 -10.68 -6.19
CA TYR A 223 -11.46 -10.41 -4.95
C TYR A 223 -12.19 -11.04 -3.77
N LEU A 224 -13.51 -10.86 -3.66
CA LEU A 224 -14.32 -11.43 -2.57
C LEU A 224 -14.24 -12.96 -2.52
N GLU A 225 -14.40 -13.61 -3.68
CA GLU A 225 -14.30 -15.07 -3.81
C GLU A 225 -12.90 -15.58 -3.42
N THR A 226 -11.85 -14.87 -3.83
CA THR A 226 -10.47 -15.24 -3.50
C THR A 226 -10.18 -15.06 -2.01
N ILE A 227 -10.59 -13.93 -1.42
CA ILE A 227 -10.48 -13.68 0.02
C ILE A 227 -11.18 -14.80 0.81
N HIS A 228 -12.40 -15.19 0.41
CA HIS A 228 -13.12 -16.30 1.04
C HIS A 228 -12.41 -17.64 0.88
N LYS A 229 -11.90 -17.95 -0.32
CA LYS A 229 -11.18 -19.19 -0.62
C LYS A 229 -9.94 -19.34 0.25
N ILE A 230 -9.11 -18.30 0.34
CA ILE A 230 -7.79 -18.38 0.99
C ILE A 230 -7.83 -18.16 2.50
N LEU A 231 -8.96 -17.69 3.06
CA LEU A 231 -9.18 -17.69 4.52
C LEU A 231 -9.41 -19.10 5.05
N LYS A 232 -8.82 -19.40 6.20
CA LYS A 232 -9.13 -20.60 7.00
C LYS A 232 -10.60 -20.58 7.46
N PRO A 233 -11.25 -21.74 7.66
CA PRO A 233 -12.53 -21.79 8.36
C PRO A 233 -12.44 -21.10 9.72
N GLY A 234 -13.38 -20.21 10.04
CA GLY A 234 -13.35 -19.35 11.22
C GLY A 234 -12.44 -18.11 11.11
N GLY A 235 -11.70 -17.94 10.01
CA GLY A 235 -10.86 -16.76 9.75
C GLY A 235 -11.66 -15.50 9.47
N CYS A 236 -11.01 -14.34 9.53
CA CYS A 236 -11.67 -13.04 9.36
C CYS A 236 -11.03 -12.16 8.29
N TRP A 237 -11.88 -11.48 7.54
CA TRP A 237 -11.51 -10.40 6.64
C TRP A 237 -11.90 -9.06 7.26
N ILE A 238 -10.93 -8.15 7.35
CA ILE A 238 -11.11 -6.79 7.85
C ILE A 238 -10.84 -5.84 6.68
N ASN A 239 -11.82 -5.00 6.36
CA ASN A 239 -11.71 -4.03 5.28
C ASN A 239 -11.84 -2.60 5.82
N LEU A 240 -11.03 -1.67 5.29
CA LEU A 240 -11.20 -0.24 5.46
C LEU A 240 -10.91 0.49 4.15
N GLY A 241 -11.88 1.21 3.60
CA GLY A 241 -11.62 2.02 2.41
C GLY A 241 -12.87 2.62 1.78
N PRO A 242 -12.71 3.47 0.77
CA PRO A 242 -13.79 3.92 -0.10
C PRO A 242 -14.14 2.87 -1.16
N LEU A 243 -15.00 3.25 -2.10
CA LEU A 243 -15.27 2.52 -3.35
C LEU A 243 -14.99 3.43 -4.55
N LEU A 244 -13.74 3.86 -4.72
CA LEU A 244 -13.28 4.62 -5.88
C LEU A 244 -12.74 3.64 -6.93
N TYR A 245 -13.65 3.04 -7.70
CA TYR A 245 -13.31 2.01 -8.68
C TYR A 245 -12.29 2.50 -9.72
N HIS A 246 -11.08 1.95 -9.67
CA HIS A 246 -9.91 2.43 -10.42
C HIS A 246 -10.12 2.44 -11.94
N TYR A 247 -10.96 1.55 -12.46
CA TYR A 247 -11.15 1.34 -13.89
C TYR A 247 -12.47 1.92 -14.44
N ALA A 248 -13.27 2.59 -13.59
CA ALA A 248 -14.60 3.09 -13.98
C ALA A 248 -14.55 4.07 -15.17
N ASP A 249 -13.52 4.91 -15.22
CA ASP A 249 -13.32 5.93 -16.25
C ASP A 249 -12.15 5.62 -17.21
N VAL A 250 -11.68 4.37 -17.25
CA VAL A 250 -10.54 3.98 -18.11
C VAL A 250 -11.05 3.35 -19.41
N GLU A 251 -10.74 3.99 -20.53
CA GLU A 251 -11.16 3.49 -21.85
C GLU A 251 -10.62 2.09 -22.14
N ASN A 252 -11.51 1.20 -22.62
CA ASN A 252 -11.22 -0.20 -22.96
C ASN A 252 -10.88 -1.12 -21.78
N GLU A 253 -11.05 -0.66 -20.53
CA GLU A 253 -10.94 -1.52 -19.35
C GLU A 253 -12.32 -1.99 -18.86
N THR A 254 -12.35 -3.18 -18.26
CA THR A 254 -13.58 -3.67 -17.60
C THR A 254 -13.58 -3.22 -16.14
N SER A 255 -14.74 -2.75 -15.67
CA SER A 255 -14.97 -2.31 -14.29
C SER A 255 -16.36 -2.75 -13.83
N ILE A 256 -16.43 -3.52 -12.75
CA ILE A 256 -17.69 -3.85 -12.06
C ILE A 256 -17.80 -3.00 -10.81
N GLU A 257 -18.56 -1.92 -10.92
CA GLU A 257 -18.83 -0.97 -9.83
C GLU A 257 -20.06 -1.40 -9.03
N LEU A 258 -19.88 -1.86 -7.79
CA LEU A 258 -20.97 -2.15 -6.88
C LEU A 258 -21.19 -0.96 -5.94
N SER A 259 -22.44 -0.69 -5.62
CA SER A 259 -22.75 0.12 -4.43
C SER A 259 -22.28 -0.62 -3.18
N TYR A 260 -22.07 0.09 -2.07
CA TYR A 260 -21.72 -0.58 -0.82
C TYR A 260 -22.82 -1.55 -0.32
N GLU A 261 -24.09 -1.20 -0.55
CA GLU A 261 -25.22 -2.10 -0.28
C GLU A 261 -25.13 -3.40 -1.07
N ASP A 262 -24.92 -3.31 -2.39
CA ASP A 262 -24.75 -4.48 -3.25
C ASP A 262 -23.50 -5.28 -2.89
N LEU A 263 -22.40 -4.60 -2.56
CA LEU A 263 -21.15 -5.22 -2.14
C LEU A 263 -21.39 -6.11 -0.92
N ILE A 264 -22.03 -5.61 0.13
CA ILE A 264 -22.33 -6.39 1.35
C ILE A 264 -23.25 -7.58 1.04
N GLU A 265 -24.23 -7.42 0.15
CA GLU A 265 -25.07 -8.53 -0.28
C GLU A 265 -24.29 -9.60 -1.05
N VAL A 266 -23.31 -9.21 -1.87
CA VAL A 266 -22.39 -10.16 -2.52
C VAL A 266 -21.48 -10.82 -1.49
N VAL A 267 -20.92 -10.09 -0.53
CA VAL A 267 -20.08 -10.63 0.56
C VAL A 267 -20.82 -11.74 1.31
N LYS A 268 -22.10 -11.52 1.66
CA LYS A 268 -22.95 -12.55 2.27
C LYS A 268 -23.19 -13.75 1.36
N LYS A 269 -23.46 -13.51 0.07
CA LYS A 269 -23.69 -14.58 -0.93
C LYS A 269 -22.46 -15.43 -1.20
N VAL A 270 -21.26 -14.84 -1.11
CA VAL A 270 -19.98 -15.56 -1.20
C VAL A 270 -19.81 -16.53 -0.02
N GLY A 271 -20.42 -16.23 1.13
CA GLY A 271 -20.46 -17.11 2.31
C GLY A 271 -19.97 -16.48 3.60
N PHE A 272 -19.69 -15.17 3.62
CA PHE A 272 -19.26 -14.48 4.84
C PHE A 272 -20.41 -14.11 5.77
N GLU A 273 -20.12 -14.09 7.06
CA GLU A 273 -20.94 -13.48 8.11
C GLU A 273 -20.38 -12.10 8.46
N ILE A 274 -21.16 -11.02 8.29
CA ILE A 274 -20.76 -9.68 8.72
C ILE A 274 -20.92 -9.58 10.24
N GLU A 275 -19.82 -9.35 10.95
CA GLU A 275 -19.80 -9.27 12.42
C GLU A 275 -19.72 -7.82 12.93
N LYS A 276 -19.07 -6.93 12.18
CA LYS A 276 -18.95 -5.50 12.52
C LYS A 276 -19.05 -4.68 11.24
N GLU A 277 -19.66 -3.50 11.36
CA GLU A 277 -19.83 -2.55 10.27
C GLU A 277 -19.88 -1.12 10.85
N GLU A 278 -19.07 -0.25 10.28
CA GLU A 278 -19.06 1.18 10.57
C GLU A 278 -18.92 1.94 9.24
N THR A 279 -19.80 2.90 9.01
CA THR A 279 -19.82 3.71 7.78
C THR A 279 -19.51 5.16 8.10
N ASN A 280 -19.08 5.92 7.10
CA ASN A 280 -18.70 7.34 7.23
C ASN A 280 -17.45 7.58 8.09
N LEU A 281 -16.51 6.63 8.11
CA LEU A 281 -15.18 6.91 8.67
C LEU A 281 -14.47 7.89 7.76
N ARG A 282 -14.11 9.05 8.30
CA ARG A 282 -13.37 10.08 7.56
C ARG A 282 -11.93 9.69 7.45
N THR A 283 -11.48 9.50 6.22
CA THR A 283 -10.10 9.12 5.91
C THR A 283 -9.56 10.00 4.81
N THR A 284 -8.23 10.04 4.70
CA THR A 284 -7.52 10.82 3.70
C THR A 284 -6.51 9.93 2.99
N TYR A 285 -6.00 10.39 1.86
CA TYR A 285 -5.06 9.60 1.08
C TYR A 285 -4.01 10.47 0.37
N THR A 286 -2.77 10.43 0.86
CA THR A 286 -1.57 10.97 0.20
C THR A 286 -1.67 12.44 -0.22
N GLN A 287 -2.43 13.25 0.52
CA GLN A 287 -2.63 14.67 0.20
C GLN A 287 -1.67 15.60 0.94
N SER A 288 -1.35 16.75 0.34
CA SER A 288 -0.54 17.76 1.00
C SER A 288 -1.34 18.43 2.11
N PRO A 289 -0.85 18.48 3.36
CA PRO A 289 -1.57 19.11 4.47
C PRO A 289 -1.75 20.63 4.30
N HIS A 290 -0.96 21.27 3.42
CA HIS A 290 -1.02 22.71 3.16
C HIS A 290 -1.75 23.09 1.87
N SER A 291 -2.21 22.10 1.10
CA SER A 291 -3.00 22.35 -0.10
C SER A 291 -4.32 23.06 0.26
N MET A 292 -4.70 24.07 -0.52
CA MET A 292 -6.00 24.73 -0.44
C MET A 292 -7.16 23.81 -0.85
N LEU A 293 -6.87 22.74 -1.60
CA LEU A 293 -7.82 21.69 -1.96
C LEU A 293 -7.48 20.42 -1.18
N GLN A 294 -8.46 19.89 -0.45
CA GLN A 294 -8.36 18.65 0.31
C GLN A 294 -9.46 17.70 -0.15
N TYR A 295 -9.13 16.42 -0.28
CA TYR A 295 -10.07 15.32 -0.48
C TYR A 295 -10.26 14.58 0.84
N GLU A 296 -11.50 14.22 1.13
CA GLU A 296 -11.86 13.36 2.26
C GLU A 296 -12.71 12.22 1.71
N TYR A 297 -12.40 11.00 2.15
CA TYR A 297 -13.18 9.82 1.84
C TYR A 297 -14.06 9.49 3.04
N HIS A 298 -15.32 9.17 2.75
CA HIS A 298 -16.21 8.53 3.72
C HIS A 298 -16.07 7.02 3.54
N SER A 299 -15.07 6.45 4.19
CA SER A 299 -14.77 5.03 4.12
C SER A 299 -15.78 4.19 4.89
N VAL A 300 -15.85 2.92 4.49
CA VAL A 300 -16.52 1.86 5.22
C VAL A 300 -15.46 0.99 5.90
N PHE A 301 -15.71 0.66 7.16
CA PHE A 301 -14.98 -0.34 7.91
C PHE A 301 -15.93 -1.50 8.17
N PHE A 302 -15.52 -2.72 7.84
CA PHE A 302 -16.30 -3.89 8.23
C PHE A 302 -15.39 -5.07 8.54
N VAL A 303 -15.97 -6.00 9.29
CA VAL A 303 -15.35 -7.27 9.61
C VAL A 303 -16.29 -8.39 9.20
N ALA A 304 -15.78 -9.25 8.33
CA ALA A 304 -16.48 -10.39 7.78
C ALA A 304 -15.78 -11.68 8.24
N LYS A 305 -16.53 -12.67 8.68
CA LYS A 305 -16.00 -13.96 9.13
C LYS A 305 -16.39 -15.07 8.16
N LYS A 306 -15.42 -15.92 7.84
CA LYS A 306 -15.69 -17.19 7.16
C LYS A 306 -16.19 -18.19 8.20
N PRO A 307 -17.38 -18.80 8.04
CA PRO A 307 -17.87 -19.83 8.96
C PRO A 307 -16.86 -20.98 9.15
N SER A 308 -16.91 -21.62 10.32
CA SER A 308 -16.04 -22.76 10.66
C SER A 308 -16.47 -24.07 10.00
#